data_AF-K2FDY5-F1
#
_entry.id   AF-K2FDY5-F1
#
_cell.length_a   1.000
_cell.length_b   1.000
_cell.length_c   1.000
_cell.angle_alpha   90.00
_cell.angle_beta   90.00
_cell.angle_gamma   90.00
#
_symmetry.space_group_name_H-M   'P 1'
#
loop_
_entity.id
_entity.type
_entity.pdbx_description
1 polymer ?
#
loop_
_entity_poly.entity_id
_entity_poly.type
_entity_poly.pdbx_seq_one_letter_code
_entity_poly.pdbx_strand_id
1 'polypeptide(L)'
;MFNTNNIIKKEYYLEDANDKVQEFHQGRRMFCIYDGQLHIADENVPYSHAIWFQNKNWMTKERDELMSEIPRGIVDNKGDIYFYVGYNFDINESIEFIFFSHLTELVKRLNLNTNAQIFGGLIKSEPGTMWPPIKSYGKIVDKIK
;
A
#
# COMPACT_ATOMS: atom_id res chain seq x y z
N MET A 1 18.46 -30.12 0.01
CA MET A 1 17.85 -29.54 -1.19
C MET A 1 16.44 -29.09 -0.82
N PHE A 2 16.23 -27.81 -0.55
CA PHE A 2 14.88 -27.28 -0.35
C PHE A 2 14.41 -26.71 -1.68
N ASN A 3 13.45 -27.41 -2.29
CA ASN A 3 12.77 -26.98 -3.50
C ASN A 3 11.52 -26.22 -3.08
N THR A 4 11.67 -24.93 -2.79
CA THR A 4 10.51 -24.02 -2.68
C THR A 4 10.21 -23.50 -4.06
N ASN A 5 9.32 -24.21 -4.75
CA ASN A 5 8.56 -23.66 -5.86
C ASN A 5 7.76 -22.46 -5.33
N ASN A 6 8.37 -21.28 -5.31
CA ASN A 6 7.66 -20.02 -5.30
C ASN A 6 6.93 -19.95 -6.65
N ILE A 7 5.73 -20.50 -6.68
CA ILE A 7 4.76 -20.20 -7.73
C ILE A 7 4.44 -18.73 -7.52
N ILE A 8 5.22 -17.87 -8.19
CA ILE A 8 4.92 -16.45 -8.38
C ILE A 8 3.48 -16.41 -8.87
N LYS A 9 2.58 -15.88 -8.05
CA LYS A 9 1.16 -15.76 -8.38
C LYS A 9 1.03 -14.72 -9.50
N LYS A 10 1.15 -15.20 -10.75
CA LYS A 10 1.00 -14.43 -11.99
C LYS A 10 -0.25 -13.53 -11.99
N GLU A 11 -1.28 -13.91 -11.24
CA GLU A 11 -2.54 -13.19 -11.08
C GLU A 11 -2.36 -11.72 -10.65
N TYR A 12 -1.38 -11.41 -9.80
CA TYR A 12 -1.16 -10.03 -9.32
C TYR A 12 -0.62 -9.05 -10.38
N TYR A 13 -0.16 -9.57 -11.52
CA TYR A 13 0.35 -8.78 -12.64
C TYR A 13 -0.65 -8.70 -13.80
N LEU A 14 -1.84 -9.27 -13.64
CA LEU A 14 -2.82 -9.47 -14.73
C LEU A 14 -4.15 -8.73 -14.50
N GLU A 15 -4.37 -8.11 -13.33
CA GLU A 15 -5.67 -7.51 -12.96
C GLU A 15 -5.92 -6.09 -13.48
N ASP A 16 -5.08 -5.54 -14.37
CA ASP A 16 -5.21 -4.15 -14.84
C ASP A 16 -6.07 -3.96 -16.10
N ALA A 17 -6.79 -5.00 -16.55
CA ALA A 17 -7.57 -4.96 -17.79
C ALA A 17 -9.07 -4.60 -17.62
N ASN A 18 -9.52 -4.23 -16.41
CA ASN A 18 -10.91 -3.88 -16.14
C ASN A 18 -11.04 -2.41 -15.73
N ASP A 19 -11.87 -1.64 -16.43
CA ASP A 19 -12.09 -0.20 -16.23
C ASP A 19 -12.37 0.15 -14.75
N LYS A 20 -13.14 -0.69 -14.05
CA LYS A 20 -13.44 -0.48 -12.61
C LYS A 20 -12.21 -0.55 -11.71
N VAL A 21 -11.24 -1.38 -12.04
CA VAL A 21 -9.98 -1.51 -11.26
C VAL A 21 -9.09 -0.31 -11.52
N GLN A 22 -9.04 0.16 -12.77
CA GLN A 22 -8.30 1.37 -13.13
C GLN A 22 -8.89 2.62 -12.48
N GLU A 23 -10.21 2.79 -12.49
CA GLU A 23 -10.90 3.89 -11.80
C GLU A 23 -10.59 3.89 -10.29
N PHE A 24 -10.62 2.71 -9.65
CA PHE A 24 -10.22 2.58 -8.24
C PHE A 24 -8.75 2.95 -8.01
N HIS A 25 -7.84 2.57 -8.92
CA HIS A 25 -6.42 2.92 -8.83
C HIS A 25 -6.16 4.41 -9.02
N GLN A 26 -6.91 5.07 -9.88
CA GLN A 26 -6.80 6.51 -10.09
C GLN A 26 -7.31 7.31 -8.87
N GLY A 27 -8.33 6.80 -8.18
CA GLY A 27 -8.92 7.46 -7.01
C GLY A 27 -8.10 7.40 -5.72
N ARG A 28 -6.90 6.82 -5.74
CA ARG A 28 -6.05 6.62 -4.55
C ARG A 28 -4.62 7.09 -4.77
N ARG A 29 -3.99 7.58 -3.71
CA ARG A 29 -2.57 7.97 -3.69
C ARG A 29 -1.73 6.87 -3.04
N MET A 30 -0.95 6.15 -3.84
CA MET A 30 -0.09 5.08 -3.32
C MET A 30 1.18 5.63 -2.64
N PHE A 31 1.62 4.96 -1.59
CA PHE A 31 2.92 5.19 -0.96
C PHE A 31 3.59 3.88 -0.52
N CYS A 32 4.89 3.93 -0.26
CA CYS A 32 5.65 2.88 0.42
C CYS A 32 6.79 3.47 1.25
N ILE A 33 7.33 2.68 2.18
CA ILE A 33 8.53 3.03 2.94
C ILE A 33 9.62 2.05 2.56
N TYR A 34 10.61 2.53 1.82
CA TYR A 34 11.69 1.72 1.26
C TYR A 34 13.02 2.43 1.49
N ASP A 35 14.02 1.66 1.96
CA ASP A 35 15.33 2.17 2.34
C ASP A 35 15.26 3.33 3.37
N GLY A 36 14.35 3.20 4.33
CA GLY A 36 14.12 4.20 5.38
C GLY A 36 13.54 5.52 4.89
N GLN A 37 13.00 5.58 3.67
CA GLN A 37 12.42 6.78 3.08
C GLN A 37 10.97 6.55 2.67
N LEU A 38 10.16 7.59 2.82
CA LEU A 38 8.80 7.62 2.29
C LEU A 38 8.82 7.92 0.79
N HIS A 39 8.31 6.99 0.00
CA HIS A 39 8.06 7.16 -1.43
C HIS A 39 6.57 7.28 -1.67
N ILE A 40 6.19 8.19 -2.56
CA ILE A 40 4.79 8.46 -2.93
C ILE A 40 4.72 8.37 -4.45
N ALA A 41 3.77 7.59 -4.98
CA ALA A 41 3.56 7.45 -6.42
C ALA A 41 3.03 8.76 -7.02
N ASP A 42 3.00 8.90 -8.35
CA ASP A 42 2.36 10.03 -9.03
C ASP A 42 0.83 10.00 -8.89
N GLU A 43 0.16 11.10 -9.22
CA GLU A 43 -1.29 11.22 -8.97
C GLU A 43 -2.05 10.47 -10.06
N ASN A 44 -3.21 9.89 -9.71
CA ASN A 44 -4.11 9.25 -10.66
C ASN A 44 -3.44 8.17 -11.52
N VAL A 45 -2.48 7.43 -10.94
CA VAL A 45 -1.80 6.35 -11.65
C VAL A 45 -2.76 5.16 -11.82
N PRO A 46 -2.90 4.59 -13.02
CA PRO A 46 -3.87 3.52 -13.29
C PRO A 46 -3.38 2.13 -12.87
N TYR A 47 -2.26 2.05 -12.14
CA TYR A 47 -1.54 0.80 -11.89
C TYR A 47 -1.36 0.52 -10.38
N SER A 48 -1.05 -0.75 -10.06
CA SER A 48 -0.83 -1.23 -8.69
C SER A 48 0.59 -0.94 -8.16
N HIS A 49 0.82 -1.19 -6.86
CA HIS A 49 2.16 -1.11 -6.26
C HIS A 49 3.19 -2.01 -6.96
N ALA A 50 2.78 -3.20 -7.40
CA ALA A 50 3.69 -4.14 -8.06
C ALA A 50 4.22 -3.56 -9.38
N ILE A 51 3.35 -2.95 -10.19
CA ILE A 51 3.77 -2.26 -11.41
C ILE A 51 4.56 -1.00 -11.08
N TRP A 52 4.15 -0.25 -10.07
CA TRP A 52 4.88 0.94 -9.64
C TRP A 52 6.34 0.63 -9.28
N PHE A 53 6.57 -0.43 -8.51
CA PHE A 53 7.91 -0.86 -8.12
C PHE A 53 8.73 -1.41 -9.30
N GLN A 54 8.09 -2.06 -10.27
CA GLN A 54 8.75 -2.44 -11.53
C GLN A 54 9.19 -1.22 -12.34
N ASN A 55 8.33 -0.21 -12.46
CA ASN A 55 8.66 1.04 -13.15
C ASN A 55 9.82 1.80 -12.49
N LYS A 56 10.02 1.60 -11.17
CA LYS A 56 11.17 2.13 -10.42
C LYS A 56 12.41 1.24 -10.47
N ASN A 57 12.35 0.09 -11.14
CA ASN A 57 13.38 -0.95 -11.14
C ASN A 57 13.76 -1.48 -9.75
N TRP A 58 12.84 -1.40 -8.77
CA TRP A 58 13.05 -1.93 -7.42
C TRP A 58 12.77 -3.42 -7.32
N MET A 59 11.97 -3.95 -8.25
CA MET A 59 11.62 -5.36 -8.32
C MET A 59 11.41 -5.79 -9.78
N THR A 60 11.45 -7.10 -10.03
CA THR A 60 11.03 -7.71 -11.31
C THR A 60 9.93 -8.73 -11.04
N LYS A 61 9.32 -9.31 -12.08
CA LYS A 61 8.31 -10.37 -11.89
C LYS A 61 8.93 -11.61 -11.21
N GLU A 62 10.20 -11.86 -11.46
CA GLU A 62 10.96 -13.00 -10.93
C GLU A 62 11.56 -12.72 -9.54
N ARG A 63 11.63 -11.45 -9.14
CA ARG A 63 12.19 -10.98 -7.86
C ARG A 63 11.24 -9.95 -7.26
N ASP A 64 10.18 -10.45 -6.64
CA ASP A 64 9.07 -9.66 -6.12
C ASP A 64 9.00 -9.64 -4.58
N GLU A 65 10.08 -10.05 -3.92
CA GLU A 65 10.17 -10.20 -2.47
C GLU A 65 9.89 -8.88 -1.74
N LEU A 66 10.19 -7.75 -2.39
CA LEU A 66 9.89 -6.41 -1.88
C LEU A 66 8.42 -6.25 -1.46
N MET A 67 7.49 -6.90 -2.17
CA MET A 67 6.06 -6.89 -1.81
C MET A 67 5.79 -7.56 -0.45
N SER A 68 6.66 -8.41 0.05
CA SER A 68 6.49 -9.06 1.36
C SER A 68 7.34 -8.43 2.46
N GLU A 69 8.26 -7.53 2.11
CA GLU A 69 9.26 -7.01 3.05
C GLU A 69 8.93 -5.59 3.56
N ILE A 70 8.32 -4.74 2.73
CA ILE A 70 8.19 -3.32 3.06
C ILE A 70 6.75 -2.88 3.39
N PRO A 71 6.58 -1.92 4.32
CA PRO A 71 5.33 -1.20 4.49
C PRO A 71 4.96 -0.48 3.20
N ARG A 72 3.69 -0.61 2.82
CA ARG A 72 3.09 0.18 1.75
C ARG A 72 1.64 0.47 2.07
N GLY A 73 1.07 1.37 1.32
CA GLY A 73 -0.30 1.76 1.57
C GLY A 73 -0.86 2.70 0.51
N ILE A 74 -2.06 3.16 0.79
CA ILE A 74 -2.80 4.12 -0.02
C ILE A 74 -3.42 5.18 0.87
N VAL A 75 -3.60 6.37 0.32
CA VAL A 75 -4.57 7.35 0.81
C VAL A 75 -5.74 7.35 -0.16
N ASP A 76 -6.95 7.17 0.35
CA ASP A 76 -8.16 7.15 -0.47
C ASP A 76 -8.65 8.57 -0.83
N ASN A 77 -9.74 8.66 -1.57
CA ASN A 77 -10.34 9.94 -1.97
C ASN A 77 -10.96 10.74 -0.81
N LYS A 78 -11.12 10.16 0.38
CA LYS A 78 -11.57 10.84 1.60
C LYS A 78 -10.39 11.36 2.41
N GLY A 79 -9.17 10.96 2.07
CA GLY A 79 -7.96 11.27 2.82
C GLY A 79 -7.62 10.24 3.90
N ASP A 80 -8.38 9.15 4.00
CA ASP A 80 -8.12 8.07 4.97
C ASP A 80 -6.91 7.24 4.52
N ILE A 81 -6.07 6.87 5.49
CA ILE A 81 -4.81 6.16 5.24
C ILE A 81 -4.99 4.67 5.52
N TYR A 82 -4.57 3.84 4.57
CA TYR A 82 -4.54 2.39 4.68
C TYR A 82 -3.12 1.89 4.48
N PHE A 83 -2.57 1.09 5.39
CA PHE A 83 -1.21 0.56 5.28
C PHE A 83 -1.11 -0.93 5.64
N TYR A 84 -0.17 -1.63 5.03
CA TYR A 84 -0.05 -3.09 5.09
C TYR A 84 1.28 -3.58 4.53
N VAL A 85 1.51 -4.89 4.61
CA VAL A 85 2.61 -5.63 3.98
C VAL A 85 2.09 -6.89 3.29
N GLY A 86 2.88 -7.44 2.36
CA GLY A 86 2.55 -8.73 1.73
C GLY A 86 1.41 -8.67 0.73
N TYR A 87 1.32 -9.71 -0.10
CA TYR A 87 0.21 -9.89 -1.04
C TYR A 87 -1.13 -10.19 -0.35
N ASN A 88 -1.10 -10.52 0.94
CA ASN A 88 -2.29 -10.73 1.76
C ASN A 88 -2.73 -9.47 2.50
N PHE A 89 -2.03 -8.34 2.34
CA PHE A 89 -2.36 -7.08 2.99
C PHE A 89 -2.38 -7.23 4.51
N ASP A 90 -1.37 -7.93 5.04
CA ASP A 90 -1.24 -8.22 6.45
C ASP A 90 -0.75 -6.99 7.21
N ILE A 91 -0.86 -7.05 8.54
CA ILE A 91 -0.32 -6.05 9.46
C ILE A 91 0.37 -6.73 10.64
N ASN A 92 1.49 -6.16 11.09
CA ASN A 92 2.24 -6.60 12.26
C ASN A 92 2.98 -5.43 12.93
N GLU A 93 3.51 -5.65 14.12
CA GLU A 93 4.14 -4.61 14.95
C GLU A 93 5.32 -3.89 14.27
N SER A 94 6.13 -4.61 13.48
CA SER A 94 7.26 -4.01 12.77
C SER A 94 6.77 -3.02 11.70
N ILE A 95 5.75 -3.42 10.94
CA ILE A 95 5.15 -2.57 9.91
C ILE A 95 4.45 -1.36 10.55
N GLU A 96 3.76 -1.55 11.67
CA GLU A 96 3.19 -0.47 12.47
C GLU A 96 4.27 0.54 12.89
N PHE A 97 5.36 0.06 13.48
CA PHE A 97 6.46 0.91 13.93
C PHE A 97 7.07 1.74 12.80
N ILE A 98 7.38 1.10 11.66
CA ILE A 98 7.97 1.79 10.51
C ILE A 98 6.99 2.80 9.90
N PHE A 99 5.71 2.44 9.79
CA PHE A 99 4.69 3.35 9.26
C PHE A 99 4.54 4.60 10.13
N PHE A 100 4.37 4.43 11.45
CA PHE A 100 4.13 5.56 12.35
C PHE A 100 5.34 6.49 12.47
N SER A 101 6.57 6.02 12.25
CA SER A 101 7.75 6.89 12.20
C SER A 101 7.78 7.83 10.98
N HIS A 102 7.03 7.50 9.92
CA HIS A 102 6.93 8.30 8.69
C HIS A 102 5.59 9.04 8.54
N LEU A 103 4.62 8.81 9.44
CA LEU A 103 3.27 9.37 9.34
C LEU A 103 3.28 10.90 9.21
N THR A 104 4.05 11.59 10.05
CA THR A 104 4.14 13.06 10.00
C THR A 104 4.65 13.57 8.65
N GLU A 105 5.59 12.86 8.03
CA GLU A 105 6.09 13.22 6.70
C GLU A 105 5.00 13.02 5.63
N LEU A 106 4.30 11.89 5.68
CA LEU A 106 3.21 11.57 4.76
C LEU A 106 2.09 12.62 4.81
N VAL A 107 1.65 12.96 6.02
CA VAL A 107 0.61 13.97 6.26
C VAL A 107 1.01 15.32 5.66
N LYS A 108 2.25 15.75 5.86
CA LYS A 108 2.76 17.02 5.31
C LYS A 108 2.86 17.00 3.80
N ARG A 109 3.44 15.94 3.22
CA ARG A 109 3.68 15.84 1.77
C ARG A 109 2.39 15.74 0.96
N LEU A 110 1.34 15.17 1.53
CA LEU A 110 0.02 15.05 0.89
C LEU A 110 -1.00 16.07 1.41
N ASN A 111 -0.61 16.97 2.31
CA ASN A 111 -1.49 17.96 2.95
C ASN A 111 -2.79 17.32 3.49
N LEU A 112 -2.66 16.20 4.22
CA LEU A 112 -3.82 15.43 4.67
C LEU A 112 -4.56 16.13 5.81
N ASN A 113 -5.89 16.00 5.80
CA ASN A 113 -6.73 16.44 6.91
C ASN A 113 -6.43 15.56 8.14
N THR A 114 -6.02 16.18 9.25
CA THR A 114 -5.66 15.46 10.48
C THR A 114 -6.83 14.77 11.17
N ASN A 115 -8.08 15.03 10.75
CA ASN A 115 -9.26 14.26 11.18
C ASN A 115 -9.49 12.96 10.41
N ALA A 116 -8.74 12.71 9.32
CA ALA A 116 -8.84 11.46 8.58
C ALA A 116 -8.40 10.26 9.43
N GLN A 117 -8.91 9.08 9.09
CA GLN A 117 -8.68 7.83 9.80
C GLN A 117 -7.41 7.14 9.33
N ILE A 118 -6.85 6.31 10.21
CA ILE A 118 -5.73 5.42 9.91
C ILE A 118 -6.15 3.98 10.12
N PHE A 119 -5.94 3.15 9.10
CA PHE A 119 -6.28 1.74 9.06
C PHE A 119 -5.07 0.88 8.69
N GLY A 120 -4.95 -0.28 9.32
CA GLY A 120 -3.88 -1.24 9.05
C GLY A 120 -4.42 -2.61 8.65
N GLY A 121 -3.82 -3.17 7.61
CA GLY A 121 -4.21 -4.44 7.02
C GLY A 121 -5.56 -4.39 6.28
N LEU A 122 -5.80 -5.32 5.35
CA LEU A 122 -7.05 -5.41 4.60
C LEU A 122 -7.54 -6.87 4.50
N ILE A 123 -8.85 -7.06 4.59
CA ILE A 123 -9.49 -8.35 4.34
C ILE A 123 -9.86 -8.43 2.87
N LYS A 124 -9.25 -9.38 2.13
CA LYS A 124 -9.51 -9.58 0.70
C LYS A 124 -11.00 -9.73 0.42
N SER A 125 -11.49 -8.96 -0.54
CA SER A 125 -12.87 -8.97 -1.00
C SER A 125 -12.91 -8.79 -2.53
N GLU A 126 -14.06 -8.41 -3.09
CA GLU A 126 -14.22 -8.20 -4.52
C GLU A 126 -13.21 -7.16 -5.07
N PRO A 127 -12.48 -7.47 -6.16
CA PRO A 127 -11.57 -6.53 -6.80
C PRO A 127 -12.26 -5.23 -7.24
N GLY A 128 -11.52 -4.11 -7.22
CA GLY A 128 -12.02 -2.79 -7.63
C GLY A 128 -12.81 -2.04 -6.54
N THR A 129 -12.79 -2.51 -5.29
CA THR A 129 -13.41 -1.84 -4.15
C THR A 129 -12.40 -1.58 -3.03
N MET A 130 -12.71 -0.64 -2.15
CA MET A 130 -11.95 -0.50 -0.91
C MET A 130 -12.28 -1.68 0.00
N TRP A 131 -11.27 -2.45 0.37
CA TRP A 131 -11.45 -3.61 1.22
C TRP A 131 -11.58 -3.24 2.69
N PRO A 132 -12.34 -4.01 3.49
CA PRO A 132 -12.47 -3.75 4.92
C PRO A 132 -11.10 -3.82 5.62
N PRO A 133 -10.80 -2.89 6.54
CA PRO A 133 -9.55 -2.91 7.27
C PRO A 133 -9.56 -3.97 8.38
N ILE A 134 -8.37 -4.51 8.70
CA ILE A 134 -8.20 -5.45 9.82
C ILE A 134 -8.19 -4.68 11.16
N LYS A 135 -7.53 -3.52 11.20
CA LYS A 135 -7.35 -2.71 12.41
C LYS A 135 -7.59 -1.23 12.14
N SER A 136 -8.22 -0.54 13.08
CA SER A 136 -8.33 0.93 13.10
C SER A 136 -7.44 1.50 14.20
N TYR A 137 -6.76 2.61 13.89
CA TYR A 137 -5.85 3.30 14.81
C TYR A 137 -6.39 4.65 15.28
N GLY A 138 -7.60 5.04 14.84
CA GLY A 138 -8.19 6.36 15.10
C GLY A 138 -7.75 7.41 14.09
N LYS A 139 -7.77 8.68 14.51
CA LYS A 139 -7.47 9.81 13.62
C LYS A 139 -5.98 10.08 13.53
N ILE A 140 -5.56 10.72 12.45
CA ILE A 140 -4.19 11.22 12.28
C ILE A 140 -3.77 12.11 13.46
N VAL A 141 -4.64 13.04 13.90
CA VAL A 141 -4.37 13.94 15.03
C VAL A 141 -4.03 13.21 16.34
N ASP A 142 -4.50 11.98 16.51
CA ASP A 142 -4.23 11.18 17.71
C ASP A 142 -2.83 10.52 17.68
N LYS A 143 -2.14 10.58 16.53
CA LYS A 143 -0.89 9.85 16.25
C LYS A 143 0.29 10.74 15.88
N ILE A 144 0.03 11.96 15.42
CA ILE A 144 1.09 12.94 15.14
C ILE A 144 1.36 13.77 16.40
N LYS A 145 2.65 14.06 16.65
CA LYS A 145 3.11 14.94 17.72
C LYS A 145 3.52 16.30 17.15
#